data_AF-A0A3B9CY66-F1
#
_entry.id   AF-A0A3B9CY66-F1
#
_cell.length_a   1.000
_cell.length_b   1.000
_cell.length_c   1.000
_cell.angle_alpha   90.00
_cell.angle_beta   90.00
_cell.angle_gamma   90.00
#
_symmetry.space_group_name_H-M   'P 1'
#
loop_
_entity.id
_entity.type
_entity.pdbx_description
1 polymer ?
#
loop_
_entity_poly.entity_id
_entity_poly.type
_entity_poly.pdbx_seq_one_letter_code
_entity_poly.pdbx_strand_id
1 'polypeptide(L)'
;MTDRIVVLSGPSGSGKTTVVNRLVNQSAVPLVKSVSATTRPPRPAEEHGEDYYFLTDEEFRVRLGQDDFIEHAEVFSSGFFYGTLRTELNRAWDQGAWAFLEIDVEGAFNVMRQYPDAVTIFLKTPSPEEFERRLRARGTENEETIQKRLATAARELEYADRYRYSVVNETDGVDQTVNQICEILKSEETSKNA
;
A
#
# COMPACT_ATOMS: atom_id res chain seq x y z
N MET A 1 -14.78 -9.51 12.35
CA MET A 1 -13.95 -10.02 11.24
C MET A 1 -12.54 -9.45 11.40
N THR A 2 -11.77 -9.88 12.39
CA THR A 2 -10.50 -9.21 12.78
C THR A 2 -9.30 -9.57 11.89
N ASP A 3 -9.47 -10.55 11.00
CA ASP A 3 -8.33 -11.16 10.28
C ASP A 3 -8.45 -10.98 8.75
N ARG A 4 -9.29 -10.04 8.32
CA ARG A 4 -9.54 -9.69 6.91
C ARG A 4 -8.79 -8.41 6.56
N ILE A 5 -7.49 -8.57 6.36
CA ILE A 5 -6.55 -7.52 5.98
C ILE A 5 -5.85 -7.97 4.70
N VAL A 6 -5.82 -7.09 3.70
CA VAL A 6 -4.98 -7.24 2.52
C VAL A 6 -4.00 -6.09 2.45
N VAL A 7 -2.73 -6.42 2.25
CA VAL A 7 -1.63 -5.47 2.06
C VAL A 7 -1.14 -5.59 0.62
N LEU A 8 -1.17 -4.49 -0.13
CA LEU A 8 -0.47 -4.37 -1.41
C LEU A 8 0.71 -3.41 -1.24
N SER A 9 1.91 -3.95 -1.44
CA SER A 9 3.16 -3.20 -1.34
C SER A 9 4.07 -3.53 -2.52
N GLY A 10 5.20 -2.84 -2.61
CA GLY A 10 6.18 -2.98 -3.68
C GLY A 10 6.76 -1.63 -4.09
N PRO A 11 7.71 -1.60 -5.03
CA PRO A 11 8.47 -0.40 -5.32
C PRO A 11 7.63 0.79 -5.78
N SER A 12 8.04 2.00 -5.40
CA SER A 12 7.36 3.23 -5.86
C SER A 12 7.47 3.38 -7.37
N GLY A 13 6.37 3.16 -8.09
CA GLY A 13 6.36 3.11 -9.57
C GLY A 13 5.79 1.80 -10.15
N SER A 14 5.56 0.78 -9.30
CA SER A 14 4.97 -0.49 -9.72
C SER A 14 3.49 -0.40 -10.12
N GLY A 15 2.83 0.74 -9.92
CA GLY A 15 1.42 0.97 -10.32
C GLY A 15 0.39 0.62 -9.25
N LYS A 16 0.79 0.50 -7.98
CA LYS A 16 -0.07 0.14 -6.83
C LYS A 16 -1.39 0.92 -6.81
N THR A 17 -1.34 2.24 -6.80
CA THR A 17 -2.52 3.10 -6.72
C THR A 17 -3.53 2.82 -7.84
N THR A 18 -3.06 2.63 -9.08
CA THR A 18 -3.92 2.29 -10.22
C THR A 18 -4.60 0.93 -10.02
N VAL A 19 -3.85 -0.07 -9.55
CA VAL A 19 -4.35 -1.43 -9.29
C VAL A 19 -5.36 -1.42 -8.14
N VAL A 20 -5.06 -0.73 -7.03
CA VAL A 20 -5.94 -0.60 -5.86
C VAL A 20 -7.27 0.04 -6.24
N ASN A 21 -7.24 1.17 -6.96
CA ASN A 21 -8.45 1.88 -7.35
C ASN A 21 -9.36 1.02 -8.24
N ARG A 22 -8.79 0.15 -9.09
CA ARG A 22 -9.59 -0.80 -9.88
C ARG A 22 -10.11 -1.96 -9.02
N LEU A 23 -9.28 -2.52 -8.13
CA LEU A 23 -9.64 -3.64 -7.27
C LEU A 23 -10.83 -3.32 -6.35
N VAL A 24 -10.84 -2.14 -5.73
CA VAL A 24 -11.95 -1.71 -4.85
C VAL A 24 -13.30 -1.71 -5.57
N ASN A 25 -13.30 -1.49 -6.89
CA ASN A 25 -14.52 -1.45 -7.70
C ASN A 25 -14.86 -2.77 -8.40
N GLN A 26 -13.89 -3.68 -8.59
CA GLN A 26 -14.05 -4.89 -9.41
C GLN A 26 -14.01 -6.20 -8.60
N SER A 27 -13.47 -6.16 -7.37
CA SER A 27 -13.38 -7.34 -6.52
C SER A 27 -14.76 -7.83 -6.09
N ALA A 28 -14.99 -9.15 -6.19
CA ALA A 28 -16.16 -9.79 -5.62
C ALA A 28 -16.08 -9.87 -4.09
N VAL A 29 -14.86 -9.89 -3.54
CA VAL A 29 -14.62 -9.73 -2.09
C VAL A 29 -14.74 -8.24 -1.77
N PRO A 30 -15.62 -7.82 -0.85
CA PRO A 30 -15.76 -6.41 -0.50
C PRO A 30 -14.46 -5.86 0.08
N LEU A 31 -13.95 -4.76 -0.47
CA LEU A 31 -12.72 -4.10 -0.05
C LEU A 31 -13.01 -2.65 0.35
N VAL A 32 -12.40 -2.19 1.44
CA VAL A 32 -12.36 -0.78 1.82
C VAL A 32 -10.91 -0.33 1.85
N LYS A 33 -10.57 0.64 0.99
CA LYS A 33 -9.23 1.24 0.97
C LYS A 33 -8.99 2.01 2.26
N SER A 34 -7.89 1.70 2.94
CA SER A 34 -7.43 2.44 4.11
C SER A 34 -6.89 3.81 3.70
N VAL A 35 -7.25 4.85 4.45
CA VAL A 35 -6.71 6.20 4.31
C VAL A 35 -5.59 6.40 5.34
N SER A 36 -4.36 6.61 4.87
CA SER A 36 -3.20 6.85 5.75
C SER A 36 -3.24 8.25 6.35
N ALA A 37 -2.63 8.44 7.52
CA ALA A 37 -2.34 9.76 8.07
C ALA A 37 -0.94 10.23 7.65
N THR A 38 -0.74 11.54 7.59
CA THR A 38 0.58 12.14 7.37
C THR A 38 0.73 13.49 8.05
N THR A 39 1.97 13.85 8.43
CA THR A 39 2.31 15.21 8.90
C THR A 39 2.66 16.19 7.78
N ARG A 40 2.73 15.69 6.53
CA ARG A 40 2.93 16.54 5.36
C ARG A 40 1.71 17.45 5.15
N PRO A 41 1.88 18.73 4.77
CA PRO A 41 0.75 19.57 4.39
C PRO A 41 0.04 19.04 3.12
N PRO A 42 -1.29 19.21 2.99
CA PRO A 42 -2.03 18.81 1.81
C PRO A 42 -1.57 19.57 0.56
N ARG A 43 -1.59 18.89 -0.59
CA ARG A 43 -1.42 19.52 -1.91
C ARG A 43 -2.76 20.15 -2.36
N PRO A 44 -2.75 21.08 -3.33
CA PRO A 44 -3.95 21.84 -3.73
C PRO A 44 -5.18 21.02 -4.17
N ALA A 45 -5.03 19.72 -4.46
CA ALA A 45 -6.11 18.84 -4.88
C ALA A 45 -6.31 17.64 -3.94
N GLU A 46 -5.63 17.62 -2.79
CA GLU A 46 -5.79 16.56 -1.80
C GLU A 46 -6.80 16.97 -0.72
N GLU A 47 -7.66 16.04 -0.33
CA GLU A 47 -8.73 16.23 0.65
C GLU A 47 -8.46 15.43 1.94
N HIS A 48 -8.71 16.06 3.08
CA HIS A 48 -8.53 15.42 4.39
C HIS A 48 -9.58 14.33 4.61
N GLY A 49 -9.13 13.12 4.96
CA GLY A 49 -9.99 11.95 5.18
C GLY A 49 -10.31 11.15 3.92
N GLU A 50 -9.91 11.64 2.74
CA GLU A 50 -10.07 10.94 1.47
C GLU A 50 -8.70 10.52 0.91
N ASP A 51 -7.78 11.48 0.73
CA ASP A 51 -6.41 11.20 0.28
C ASP A 51 -5.52 10.80 1.44
N TYR A 52 -5.54 11.61 2.50
CA TYR A 52 -4.84 11.37 3.76
C TYR A 52 -5.59 12.02 4.93
N TYR A 53 -5.38 11.50 6.14
CA TYR A 53 -5.57 12.29 7.35
C TYR A 53 -4.36 13.22 7.54
N PHE A 54 -4.48 14.47 7.11
CA PHE A 54 -3.46 15.49 7.35
C PHE A 54 -3.48 15.90 8.82
N LEU A 55 -2.46 15.49 9.56
CA LEU A 55 -2.27 15.76 10.98
C LEU A 55 -1.12 16.74 11.19
N THR A 56 -1.15 17.48 12.28
CA THR A 56 0.03 18.18 12.79
C THR A 56 1.02 17.18 13.42
N ASP A 57 2.28 17.57 13.56
CA ASP A 57 3.27 16.74 14.27
C ASP A 57 2.87 16.46 15.73
N GLU A 58 2.15 17.39 16.36
CA GLU A 58 1.63 17.21 17.72
C GLU A 58 0.54 16.15 17.76
N GLU A 59 -0.47 16.25 16.87
CA GLU A 59 -1.54 15.25 16.77
C GLU A 59 -1.00 13.86 16.43
N PHE A 60 -0.04 13.78 15.51
CA PHE A 60 0.60 12.51 15.15
C PHE A 60 1.31 11.90 16.37
N ARG A 61 2.07 12.70 17.13
CA ARG A 61 2.76 12.23 18.35
C ARG A 61 1.79 11.80 19.45
N VAL A 62 0.68 12.52 19.63
CA VAL A 62 -0.37 12.12 20.59
C VAL A 62 -0.93 10.75 20.23
N ARG A 63 -1.32 10.57 18.96
CA ARG A 63 -1.83 9.28 18.46
C ARG A 63 -0.82 8.16 18.55
N LEU A 64 0.45 8.46 18.27
CA LEU A 64 1.55 7.50 18.45
C LEU A 64 1.65 7.04 19.91
N GLY A 65 1.54 7.96 20.87
CA GLY A 65 1.52 7.63 22.31
C GLY A 65 0.27 6.86 22.76
N GLN A 66 -0.78 6.85 21.94
CA GLN A 66 -2.04 6.13 22.20
C GLN A 66 -2.12 4.76 21.50
N ASP A 67 -1.08 4.35 20.76
CA ASP A 67 -1.08 3.12 19.96
C ASP A 67 -2.19 3.07 18.89
N ASP A 68 -2.52 4.26 18.36
CA ASP A 68 -3.55 4.44 17.32
C ASP A 68 -3.11 3.94 15.93
N PHE A 69 -1.81 3.76 15.71
CA PHE A 69 -1.24 3.36 14.42
C PHE A 69 -0.95 1.86 14.38
N ILE A 70 -1.37 1.18 13.31
CA ILE A 70 -0.96 -0.20 13.04
C ILE A 70 0.43 -0.26 12.41
N GLU A 71 0.83 0.82 11.74
CA GLU A 71 2.19 1.01 11.24
C GLU A 71 2.41 2.51 11.07
N HIS A 72 3.67 2.92 11.23
CA HIS A 72 4.08 4.28 10.92
C HIS A 72 5.55 4.28 10.49
N ALA A 73 5.93 5.26 9.69
CA ALA A 73 7.30 5.48 9.24
C ALA A 73 7.58 6.98 9.06
N GLU A 74 8.84 7.36 9.28
CA GLU A 74 9.34 8.68 8.91
C GLU A 74 9.98 8.60 7.52
N VAL A 75 9.57 9.46 6.61
CA VAL A 75 10.24 9.59 5.32
C VAL A 75 11.46 10.49 5.50
N PHE A 76 12.62 9.88 5.80
CA PHE A 76 13.88 10.58 6.13
C PHE A 76 14.28 11.71 5.17
N SER A 77 13.94 11.61 3.88
CA SER A 77 14.25 12.65 2.89
C SER A 77 13.45 13.95 3.09
N SER A 78 12.31 13.88 3.77
CA SER A 78 11.41 15.01 4.01
C SER A 78 11.14 15.31 5.49
N GLY A 79 11.39 14.35 6.38
CA GLY A 79 11.06 14.43 7.81
C GLY A 79 9.57 14.27 8.12
N PHE A 80 8.73 14.04 7.12
CA PHE A 80 7.29 13.83 7.34
C PHE A 80 7.00 12.40 7.79
N PHE A 81 6.07 12.27 8.72
CA PHE A 81 5.58 10.98 9.18
C PHE A 81 4.39 10.55 8.34
N TYR A 82 4.27 9.23 8.18
CA TYR A 82 3.12 8.56 7.59
C TYR A 82 2.73 7.38 8.48
N GLY A 83 1.46 7.01 8.48
CA GLY A 83 1.03 5.81 9.17
C GLY A 83 -0.42 5.45 8.90
N THR A 84 -0.77 4.19 9.15
CA THR A 84 -2.13 3.70 8.98
C THR A 84 -2.82 3.63 10.33
N LEU A 85 -3.97 4.31 10.45
CA LEU A 85 -4.75 4.33 11.69
C LEU A 85 -5.47 2.99 11.89
N ARG A 86 -5.49 2.49 13.12
CA ARG A 86 -6.24 1.29 13.52
C ARG A 86 -7.74 1.43 13.27
N THR A 87 -8.25 2.66 13.35
CA THR A 87 -9.65 2.97 13.02
C THR A 87 -10.01 2.65 11.58
N GLU A 88 -9.06 2.66 10.64
CA GLU A 88 -9.31 2.27 9.25
C GLU A 88 -9.56 0.78 9.09
N LEU A 89 -8.92 -0.06 9.92
CA LEU A 89 -9.23 -1.49 9.96
C LEU A 89 -10.67 -1.70 10.46
N ASN A 90 -11.02 -1.05 11.57
CA ASN A 90 -12.36 -1.13 12.14
C ASN A 90 -13.42 -0.65 11.15
N ARG A 91 -13.17 0.48 10.47
CA ARG A 91 -14.05 1.05 9.44
C ARG A 91 -14.36 0.05 8.33
N ALA A 92 -13.35 -0.71 7.87
CA ALA A 92 -13.55 -1.74 6.86
C ALA A 92 -14.37 -2.93 7.40
N TRP A 93 -14.03 -3.40 8.60
CA TRP A 93 -14.67 -4.57 9.20
C TRP A 93 -16.12 -4.32 9.61
N ASP A 94 -16.44 -3.12 10.08
CA ASP A 94 -17.81 -2.71 10.42
C ASP A 94 -18.72 -2.67 9.17
N GLN A 95 -18.12 -2.51 7.98
CA GLN A 95 -18.81 -2.61 6.69
C GLN A 95 -18.88 -4.04 6.15
N GLY A 96 -18.38 -5.04 6.90
CA GLY A 96 -18.31 -6.42 6.44
C GLY A 96 -17.28 -6.65 5.33
N ALA A 97 -16.32 -5.74 5.17
CA ALA A 97 -15.32 -5.74 4.11
C ALA A 97 -13.91 -6.03 4.64
N TRP A 98 -12.99 -6.34 3.73
CA TRP A 98 -11.57 -6.43 4.03
C TRP A 98 -10.93 -5.05 4.06
N ALA A 99 -10.08 -4.81 5.04
CA ALA A 99 -9.24 -3.62 5.08
C ALA A 99 -8.13 -3.74 4.02
N PHE A 100 -8.08 -2.80 3.07
CA PHE A 100 -7.10 -2.80 1.99
C PHE A 100 -6.06 -1.71 2.18
N LEU A 101 -4.85 -2.11 2.55
CA LEU A 101 -3.71 -1.25 2.84
C LEU A 101 -2.79 -1.16 1.62
N GLU A 102 -2.67 0.05 1.07
CA GLU A 102 -1.67 0.41 0.05
C GLU A 102 -0.51 1.12 0.75
N ILE A 103 0.54 0.38 1.12
CA ILE A 103 1.66 0.90 1.92
C ILE A 103 3.01 0.52 1.30
N ASP A 104 4.09 1.11 1.79
CA ASP A 104 5.45 0.76 1.37
C ASP A 104 5.92 -0.58 1.96
N VAL A 105 7.16 -0.98 1.66
CA VAL A 105 7.67 -2.30 2.08
C VAL A 105 7.93 -2.36 3.59
N GLU A 106 8.33 -1.25 4.19
CA GLU A 106 8.60 -1.16 5.62
C GLU A 106 7.29 -1.24 6.43
N GLY A 107 6.28 -0.47 6.04
CA GLY A 107 4.93 -0.53 6.60
C GLY A 107 4.32 -1.92 6.44
N ALA A 108 4.49 -2.56 5.28
CA ALA A 108 4.01 -3.93 5.07
C ALA A 108 4.64 -4.93 6.05
N PHE A 109 5.95 -4.81 6.34
CA PHE A 109 6.59 -5.65 7.34
C PHE A 109 6.10 -5.38 8.77
N ASN A 110 5.78 -4.13 9.10
CA ASN A 110 5.16 -3.80 10.38
C ASN A 110 3.80 -4.49 10.52
N VAL A 111 2.98 -4.46 9.46
CA VAL A 111 1.68 -5.14 9.42
C VAL A 111 1.85 -6.66 9.50
N MET A 112 2.77 -7.26 8.74
CA MET A 112 3.02 -8.72 8.80
C MET A 112 3.39 -9.22 10.20
N ARG A 113 4.12 -8.42 10.98
CA ARG A 113 4.49 -8.77 12.36
C ARG A 113 3.30 -8.75 13.32
N GLN A 114 2.38 -7.81 13.12
CA GLN A 114 1.19 -7.65 13.99
C GLN A 114 0.02 -8.53 13.55
N TYR A 115 -0.09 -8.78 12.25
CA TYR A 115 -1.18 -9.50 11.60
C TYR A 115 -0.58 -10.59 10.69
N PRO A 116 -0.08 -11.70 11.27
CA PRO A 116 0.57 -12.77 10.50
C PRO A 116 -0.36 -13.44 9.48
N ASP A 117 -1.67 -13.38 9.68
CA ASP A 117 -2.69 -13.93 8.79
C ASP A 117 -3.17 -12.95 7.70
N ALA A 118 -2.54 -11.77 7.60
CA ALA A 118 -2.82 -10.79 6.56
C ALA A 118 -2.44 -11.35 5.18
N VAL A 119 -3.29 -11.11 4.19
CA VAL A 119 -3.00 -11.45 2.80
C VAL A 119 -2.05 -10.39 2.24
N THR A 120 -0.80 -10.76 2.02
CA THR A 120 0.23 -9.82 1.59
C THR A 120 0.62 -10.07 0.14
N ILE A 121 0.55 -9.02 -0.68
CA ILE A 121 0.80 -9.07 -2.12
C ILE A 121 1.91 -8.08 -2.46
N PHE A 122 3.01 -8.59 -2.99
CA PHE A 122 4.09 -7.78 -3.54
C PHE A 122 3.87 -7.51 -5.03
N LEU A 123 3.69 -6.25 -5.40
CA LEU A 123 3.48 -5.80 -6.77
C LEU A 123 4.79 -5.29 -7.39
N LYS A 124 5.26 -5.98 -8.42
CA LYS A 124 6.49 -5.62 -9.15
C LYS A 124 6.23 -5.36 -10.62
N THR A 125 7.14 -4.63 -11.27
CA THR A 125 7.18 -4.53 -12.74
C THR A 125 7.77 -5.81 -13.35
N PRO A 126 7.58 -6.04 -14.66
CA PRO A 126 8.18 -7.18 -15.36
C PRO A 126 9.70 -7.16 -15.34
N SER A 127 10.28 -5.95 -15.38
CA SER A 127 11.73 -5.76 -15.34
C SER A 127 12.12 -4.43 -14.68
N PRO A 128 13.40 -4.28 -14.27
CA PRO A 128 13.95 -3.00 -13.82
C PRO A 128 13.88 -1.90 -14.89
N GLU A 129 14.06 -2.25 -16.16
CA GLU A 129 13.98 -1.31 -17.29
C GLU A 129 12.57 -0.75 -17.44
N GLU A 130 11.53 -1.58 -17.26
CA GLU A 130 10.15 -1.12 -17.26
C GLU A 130 9.85 -0.20 -16.07
N PHE A 131 10.43 -0.50 -14.90
CA PHE A 131 10.33 0.37 -13.74
C PHE A 131 10.98 1.74 -13.99
N GLU A 132 12.19 1.76 -14.55
CA GLU A 132 12.88 2.99 -14.95
C GLU A 132 12.07 3.78 -15.98
N ARG A 133 11.55 3.10 -17.01
CA ARG A 133 10.70 3.72 -18.03
C ARG A 133 9.49 4.42 -17.40
N ARG A 134 8.80 3.76 -16.46
CA ARG A 134 7.64 4.33 -15.74
C ARG A 134 8.02 5.51 -14.86
N LEU A 135 9.16 5.46 -14.17
CA LEU A 135 9.66 6.59 -13.38
C LEU A 135 9.95 7.81 -14.27
N ARG A 136 10.71 7.60 -15.36
CA ARG A 136 11.07 8.66 -16.30
C ARG A 136 9.86 9.27 -17.00
N ALA A 137 8.86 8.46 -17.36
CA ALA A 137 7.64 8.91 -18.03
C ALA A 137 6.82 9.90 -17.19
N ARG A 138 6.96 9.92 -15.86
CA ARG A 138 6.28 10.90 -15.00
C ARG A 138 6.83 12.32 -15.18
N GLY A 139 8.09 12.46 -15.58
CA GLY A 139 8.71 13.75 -15.90
C GLY A 139 8.82 14.75 -14.73
N THR A 140 8.60 14.30 -13.49
CA THR A 140 8.55 15.18 -12.30
C THR A 140 9.84 15.17 -11.47
N GLU A 141 10.83 14.37 -11.84
CA GLU A 141 12.01 14.09 -11.01
C GLU A 141 13.30 14.32 -11.79
N ASN A 142 14.35 14.77 -11.10
CA ASN A 142 15.69 14.92 -11.69
C ASN A 142 16.43 13.57 -11.72
N GLU A 143 17.53 13.51 -12.48
CA GLU A 143 18.31 12.26 -12.67
C GLU A 143 18.80 11.67 -11.34
N GLU A 144 19.26 12.52 -10.42
CA GLU A 144 19.73 12.07 -9.11
C GLU A 144 18.63 11.35 -8.30
N THR A 145 17.41 11.89 -8.34
CA THR A 145 16.25 11.30 -7.67
C THR A 145 15.84 9.98 -8.33
N ILE A 146 15.89 9.91 -9.67
CA ILE A 146 15.61 8.68 -10.42
C ILE A 146 16.58 7.58 -10.00
N GLN A 147 17.89 7.85 -9.99
CA GLN A 147 18.90 6.86 -9.60
C GLN A 147 18.72 6.38 -8.15
N LYS A 148 18.38 7.28 -7.22
CA LYS A 148 18.06 6.92 -5.83
C LYS A 148 16.84 5.98 -5.75
N ARG A 149 15.81 6.23 -6.55
CA ARG A 149 14.61 5.38 -6.62
C ARG A 149 14.89 4.02 -7.24
N LEU A 150 15.69 3.95 -8.30
CA LEU A 150 16.12 2.68 -8.90
C LEU A 150 16.89 1.82 -7.89
N ALA A 151 17.85 2.41 -7.17
CA ALA A 151 18.61 1.72 -6.14
C ALA A 151 17.72 1.23 -4.98
N THR A 152 16.72 2.03 -4.60
CA THR A 152 15.75 1.66 -3.56
C THR A 152 14.89 0.49 -4.03
N ALA A 153 14.34 0.57 -5.24
CA ALA A 153 13.51 -0.49 -5.82
C ALA A 153 14.28 -1.81 -5.95
N ALA A 154 15.56 -1.78 -6.34
CA ALA A 154 16.38 -2.98 -6.41
C ALA A 154 16.50 -3.70 -5.06
N ARG A 155 16.68 -2.95 -3.97
CA ARG A 155 16.69 -3.52 -2.60
C ARG A 155 15.31 -4.01 -2.21
N GLU A 156 14.26 -3.27 -2.55
CA GLU A 156 12.88 -3.65 -2.24
C GLU A 156 12.46 -4.96 -2.92
N LEU A 157 12.97 -5.25 -4.12
CA LEU A 157 12.73 -6.50 -4.82
C LEU A 157 13.26 -7.74 -4.08
N GLU A 158 14.31 -7.60 -3.27
CA GLU A 158 14.85 -8.69 -2.44
C GLU A 158 13.87 -9.14 -1.34
N TYR A 159 12.88 -8.30 -1.03
CA TYR A 159 11.86 -8.57 -0.03
C TYR A 159 10.64 -9.31 -0.57
N ALA A 160 10.55 -9.53 -1.89
CA ALA A 160 9.38 -10.16 -2.51
C ALA A 160 9.04 -11.53 -1.91
N ASP A 161 10.06 -12.33 -1.56
CA ASP A 161 9.90 -13.68 -0.99
C ASP A 161 9.36 -13.69 0.46
N ARG A 162 9.22 -12.52 1.08
CA ARG A 162 8.60 -12.37 2.41
C ARG A 162 7.08 -12.24 2.35
N TYR A 163 6.52 -11.99 1.16
CA TYR A 163 5.09 -11.84 0.95
C TYR A 163 4.46 -13.19 0.64
N ARG A 164 3.17 -13.33 0.95
CA ARG A 164 2.40 -14.54 0.64
C ARG A 164 2.20 -14.70 -0.88
N TYR A 165 2.08 -13.58 -1.59
CA TYR A 165 1.94 -13.54 -3.04
C TYR A 165 2.89 -12.51 -3.67
N SER A 166 3.39 -12.82 -4.87
CA SER A 166 4.07 -11.87 -5.75
C SER A 166 3.29 -11.79 -7.06
N VAL A 167 2.95 -10.57 -7.49
CA VAL A 167 2.20 -10.29 -8.72
C VAL A 167 3.01 -9.35 -9.61
N VAL A 168 3.08 -9.68 -10.90
CA VAL A 168 3.74 -8.85 -11.91
C VAL A 168 2.70 -7.94 -12.56
N ASN A 169 2.96 -6.63 -12.53
CA ASN A 169 2.16 -5.63 -13.24
C ASN A 169 2.71 -5.39 -14.63
N GLU A 170 2.33 -6.26 -15.57
CA GLU A 170 2.74 -6.23 -16.97
C GLU A 170 2.49 -4.86 -17.62
N THR A 171 3.32 -4.52 -18.62
CA THR A 171 3.11 -3.32 -19.43
C THR A 171 1.76 -3.43 -20.15
N ASP A 172 0.89 -2.44 -19.96
CA ASP A 172 -0.50 -2.44 -20.44
C ASP A 172 -1.38 -3.59 -19.89
N GLY A 173 -0.90 -4.30 -18.86
CA GLY A 173 -1.55 -5.49 -18.29
C GLY A 173 -2.34 -5.24 -17.01
N VAL A 174 -2.71 -4.00 -16.70
CA VAL A 174 -3.38 -3.65 -15.43
C VAL A 174 -4.63 -4.50 -15.20
N ASP A 175 -5.43 -4.78 -16.23
CA ASP A 175 -6.63 -5.62 -16.09
C ASP A 175 -6.29 -7.08 -15.74
N GLN A 176 -5.20 -7.62 -16.29
CA GLN A 176 -4.73 -8.97 -15.95
C GLN A 176 -4.23 -9.02 -14.50
N THR A 177 -3.49 -8.01 -14.08
CA THR A 177 -3.02 -7.84 -12.69
C THR A 177 -4.18 -7.75 -11.71
N VAL A 178 -5.21 -6.95 -12.03
CA VAL A 178 -6.42 -6.82 -11.20
C VAL A 178 -7.15 -8.15 -11.12
N ASN A 179 -7.36 -8.84 -12.24
CA ASN A 179 -8.01 -10.15 -12.26
C ASN A 179 -7.25 -11.19 -11.42
N GLN A 180 -5.93 -11.22 -11.54
CA GLN A 180 -5.09 -12.13 -10.74
C GLN A 180 -5.25 -11.87 -9.24
N ILE A 181 -5.24 -10.61 -8.81
CA ILE A 181 -5.42 -10.26 -7.41
C ILE A 181 -6.86 -10.58 -6.94
N CYS A 182 -7.87 -10.36 -7.77
CA CYS A 182 -9.25 -10.77 -7.48
C CYS A 182 -9.36 -12.28 -7.22
N GLU A 183 -8.70 -13.11 -8.02
CA GLU A 183 -8.71 -14.57 -7.80
C GLU A 183 -7.97 -14.98 -6.51
N ILE A 184 -6.86 -14.32 -6.19
CA ILE A 184 -6.18 -14.50 -4.89
C ILE A 184 -7.14 -14.18 -3.73
N LEU A 185 -7.81 -13.03 -3.80
CA LEU A 185 -8.74 -12.59 -2.75
C LEU A 185 -9.93 -13.53 -2.58
N LYS A 186 -10.52 -14.01 -3.68
CA LYS A 186 -11.62 -15.00 -3.64
C LYS A 186 -11.20 -16.31 -3.00
N SER A 187 -10.00 -16.80 -3.35
CA SER A 187 -9.43 -18.01 -2.77
C SER A 187 -9.26 -17.86 -1.26
N GLU A 188 -8.66 -16.76 -0.82
CA GLU A 188 -8.44 -16.45 0.59
C GLU A 188 -9.75 -16.26 1.37
N GLU A 189 -10.74 -15.59 0.79
CA GLU A 189 -12.07 -15.44 1.40
C GLU A 189 -12.76 -16.80 1.55
N THR A 190 -12.63 -17.69 0.57
CA THR A 190 -13.18 -19.05 0.66
C THR A 190 -12.49 -19.84 1.76
N SER A 191 -11.16 -19.80 1.85
CA SER A 191 -10.38 -20.47 2.89
C SER A 191 -10.68 -19.94 4.30
N LYS A 192 -10.95 -18.64 4.47
CA LYS A 192 -11.30 -18.05 5.77
C LYS A 192 -12.76 -18.30 6.20
N ASN A 193 -13.62 -18.69 5.27
CA ASN A 193 -15.03 -19.02 5.53
C ASN A 193 -15.29 -20.53 5.68
N ALA A 194 -14.28 -21.37 5.39
CA ALA A 194 -14.32 -22.83 5.56
C ALA A 194 -14.04 -23.22 7.01
#